data_AF-A0A4V1HE61-F1
#
_entry.id   AF-A0A4V1HE61-F1
#
_cell.length_a   1.000
_cell.length_b   1.000
_cell.length_c   1.000
_cell.angle_alpha   90.00
_cell.angle_beta   90.00
_cell.angle_gamma   90.00
#
_symmetry.space_group_name_H-M   'P 1'
#
loop_
_entity.id
_entity.type
_entity.pdbx_description
1 polymer ?
#
loop_
_entity_poly.entity_id
_entity_poly.type
_entity_poly.pdbx_seq_one_letter_code
_entity_poly.pdbx_strand_id
1 'polypeptide(L)'
;MELSTPRSRSTTSSRYSGGKFPGGPPTDADVRQQGFHWSTAQWRKRWPSELALPEQIHEEAPTRPYITRQDVFDRARRVETPSDAVELFLLMAAWGTGTKARSIARVASVLHQDRAPEKLLSSHQAVLEGDAVEAYRRLYSRDHDRIKHFGPAFFTKWIYFSAYDTWDSHPAPAPLILDKRVAESLGWPTHGWSTDTYGKYLNLATAVRDAWAPGEATHIIEYALFRPREL
;
A
#
# COMPACT_ATOMS: atom_id res chain seq x y z
N MET A 1 -27.73 -13.90 -53.16
CA MET A 1 -26.36 -14.03 -52.62
C MET A 1 -26.10 -12.76 -51.83
N GLU A 2 -26.64 -12.71 -50.60
CA GLU A 2 -26.55 -11.55 -49.71
C GLU A 2 -25.26 -11.63 -48.89
N LEU A 3 -24.44 -10.59 -49.00
CA LEU A 3 -23.21 -10.43 -48.24
C LEU A 3 -23.56 -9.96 -46.82
N SER A 4 -23.46 -10.87 -45.86
CA SER A 4 -23.59 -10.56 -44.43
C SER A 4 -22.35 -9.81 -43.94
N THR A 5 -22.55 -8.56 -43.52
CA THR A 5 -21.59 -7.73 -42.80
C THR A 5 -21.34 -8.29 -41.39
N PRO A 6 -20.09 -8.44 -40.91
CA PRO A 6 -19.85 -8.95 -39.57
C PRO A 6 -20.18 -7.89 -38.51
N ARG A 7 -21.06 -8.26 -37.58
CA ARG A 7 -21.38 -7.47 -36.37
C ARG A 7 -20.13 -7.29 -35.51
N SER A 8 -19.79 -6.03 -35.28
CA SER A 8 -18.84 -5.58 -34.26
C SER A 8 -19.18 -6.19 -32.90
N ARG A 9 -18.22 -6.91 -32.30
CA ARG A 9 -18.31 -7.40 -30.93
C ARG A 9 -18.09 -6.21 -30.00
N SER A 10 -19.18 -5.69 -29.46
CA SER A 10 -19.21 -4.78 -28.32
C SER A 10 -18.45 -5.42 -27.15
N THR A 11 -17.28 -4.86 -26.83
CA THR A 11 -16.55 -5.15 -25.61
C THR A 11 -17.38 -4.64 -24.43
N THR A 12 -17.86 -5.59 -23.62
CA THR A 12 -18.61 -5.33 -22.40
C THR A 12 -17.76 -4.53 -21.41
N SER A 13 -17.93 -3.22 -21.41
CA SER A 13 -17.54 -2.36 -20.29
C SER A 13 -18.30 -2.83 -19.05
N SER A 14 -17.60 -3.52 -18.15
CA SER A 14 -18.10 -3.84 -16.83
C SER A 14 -18.29 -2.52 -16.08
N ARG A 15 -19.51 -1.98 -16.12
CA ARG A 15 -19.86 -0.78 -15.35
C ARG A 15 -19.80 -1.18 -13.88
N TYR A 16 -18.89 -0.54 -13.15
CA TYR A 16 -18.88 -0.56 -11.70
C TYR A 16 -20.25 -0.12 -11.19
N SER A 17 -21.04 -1.07 -10.68
CA SER A 17 -22.34 -0.83 -10.06
C SER A 17 -22.23 -1.15 -8.57
N GLY A 18 -21.66 -0.26 -7.76
CA GLY A 18 -21.68 -0.51 -6.31
C GLY A 18 -20.72 0.27 -5.44
N GLY A 19 -21.00 1.55 -5.23
CA GLY A 19 -20.46 2.34 -4.12
C GLY A 19 -20.79 3.81 -4.32
N LYS A 20 -21.58 4.42 -3.42
CA LYS A 20 -21.79 5.87 -3.43
C LYS A 20 -20.49 6.51 -2.97
N PHE A 21 -19.71 7.01 -3.92
CA PHE A 21 -18.63 7.94 -3.62
C PHE A 21 -19.22 9.22 -3.00
N PRO A 22 -18.47 9.95 -2.15
CA PRO A 22 -18.93 11.23 -1.62
C PRO A 22 -19.25 12.21 -2.76
N GLY A 23 -20.02 13.26 -2.45
CA GLY A 23 -20.48 14.26 -3.42
C GLY A 23 -19.36 15.00 -4.19
N GLY A 24 -18.11 14.87 -3.75
CA GLY A 24 -16.91 15.28 -4.46
C GLY A 24 -15.68 14.50 -3.97
N PRO A 25 -14.57 14.52 -4.73
CA PRO A 25 -13.35 13.84 -4.34
C PRO A 25 -12.72 14.50 -3.09
N PRO A 26 -12.14 13.70 -2.18
CA PRO A 26 -11.23 14.24 -1.17
C PRO A 26 -10.01 14.87 -1.84
N THR A 27 -9.33 15.76 -1.10
CA THR A 27 -8.12 16.43 -1.59
C THR A 27 -6.87 15.58 -1.36
N ASP A 28 -5.79 15.84 -2.09
CA ASP A 28 -4.47 15.23 -1.83
C ASP A 28 -4.00 15.51 -0.38
N ALA A 29 -4.29 16.70 0.15
CA ALA A 29 -4.04 17.03 1.54
C ALA A 29 -4.76 16.09 2.52
N ASP A 30 -6.02 15.74 2.25
CA ASP A 30 -6.76 14.76 3.06
C ASP A 30 -6.09 13.38 3.03
N VAL A 31 -5.60 12.96 1.87
CA VAL A 31 -4.90 11.68 1.71
C VAL A 31 -3.60 11.67 2.50
N ARG A 32 -2.79 12.74 2.38
CA ARG A 32 -1.51 12.92 3.08
C ARG A 32 -1.66 12.98 4.60
N GLN A 33 -2.72 13.63 5.09
CA GLN A 33 -3.01 13.75 6.53
C GLN A 33 -3.66 12.51 7.13
N GLN A 34 -4.04 11.51 6.34
CA GLN A 34 -4.57 10.27 6.90
C GLN A 34 -3.53 9.60 7.82
N GLY A 35 -3.89 9.46 9.10
CA GLY A 35 -3.00 8.88 10.09
C GLY A 35 -3.71 8.10 11.19
N PHE A 36 -2.91 7.45 12.03
CA PHE A 36 -3.37 6.64 13.14
C PHE A 36 -2.44 6.78 14.35
N HIS A 37 -3.01 6.62 15.55
CA HIS A 37 -2.18 6.34 16.72
C HIS A 37 -1.64 4.91 16.64
N TRP A 38 -0.37 4.75 16.99
CA TRP A 38 0.31 3.44 17.02
C TRP A 38 0.96 3.19 18.38
N SER A 39 1.47 1.98 18.64
CA SER A 39 2.04 1.64 19.97
C SER A 39 3.54 1.39 19.92
N THR A 40 4.33 2.38 20.34
CA THR A 40 5.80 2.28 20.41
C THR A 40 6.26 1.17 21.35
N ALA A 41 5.61 1.02 22.52
CA ALA A 41 5.90 -0.04 23.48
C ALA A 41 5.70 -1.45 22.91
N GLN A 42 4.66 -1.68 22.08
CA GLN A 42 4.43 -3.00 21.47
C GLN A 42 5.46 -3.31 20.36
N TRP A 43 5.93 -2.28 19.65
CA TRP A 43 7.02 -2.42 18.69
C TRP A 43 8.35 -2.67 19.37
N ARG A 44 8.73 -1.88 20.38
CA ARG A 44 9.94 -2.06 21.20
C ARG A 44 10.04 -3.47 21.77
N LYS A 45 8.95 -3.97 22.36
CA LYS A 45 8.87 -5.34 22.92
C LYS A 45 9.21 -6.45 21.89
N ARG A 46 9.06 -6.19 20.60
CA ARG A 46 9.21 -7.17 19.51
C ARG A 46 10.36 -6.85 18.58
N TRP A 47 11.10 -5.79 18.88
CA TRP A 47 12.23 -5.37 18.08
C TRP A 47 13.35 -6.42 18.21
N PRO A 48 14.00 -6.84 17.10
CA PRO A 48 15.16 -7.73 17.18
C PRO A 48 16.31 -7.06 17.93
N SER A 49 16.98 -7.82 18.80
CA SER A 49 18.14 -7.32 19.58
C SER A 49 19.35 -6.99 18.71
N GLU A 50 19.41 -7.55 17.50
CA GLU A 50 20.51 -7.45 16.56
C GLU A 50 20.43 -6.16 15.73
N LEU A 51 19.26 -5.50 15.71
CA LEU A 51 19.05 -4.24 15.02
C LEU A 51 19.16 -3.08 15.99
N ALA A 52 19.78 -1.98 15.54
CA ALA A 52 19.73 -0.72 16.28
C ALA A 52 18.27 -0.33 16.54
N LEU A 53 18.00 0.15 17.76
CA LEU A 53 16.66 0.58 18.14
C LEU A 53 16.39 1.97 17.52
N PRO A 54 15.32 2.15 16.72
CA PRO A 54 14.98 3.45 16.15
C PRO A 54 14.48 4.43 17.22
N GLU A 55 14.84 5.71 17.07
CA GLU A 55 14.47 6.79 18.00
C GLU A 55 12.96 6.84 18.27
N GLN A 56 12.14 6.54 17.25
CA GLN A 56 10.68 6.56 17.35
C GLN A 56 10.12 5.55 18.35
N ILE A 57 10.91 4.55 18.74
CA ILE A 57 10.52 3.54 19.74
C ILE A 57 11.50 3.46 20.91
N HIS A 58 12.38 4.43 21.11
CA HIS A 58 13.20 4.56 22.33
C HIS A 58 12.32 4.71 23.58
N GLU A 59 12.86 4.45 24.77
CA GLU A 59 12.09 4.43 26.02
C GLU A 59 11.38 5.75 26.32
N GLU A 60 12.02 6.86 25.97
CA GLU A 60 11.56 8.23 26.13
C GLU A 60 10.51 8.64 25.09
N ALA A 61 10.36 7.88 24.00
CA ALA A 61 9.40 8.19 22.95
C ALA A 61 7.94 8.08 23.47
N PRO A 62 7.02 8.94 22.98
CA PRO A 62 5.61 8.85 23.34
C PRO A 62 5.05 7.44 23.15
N THR A 63 4.22 6.96 24.08
CA THR A 63 3.70 5.58 24.04
C THR A 63 2.70 5.35 22.90
N ARG A 64 2.00 6.42 22.50
CA ARG A 64 0.99 6.42 21.43
C ARG A 64 1.08 7.63 20.51
N PRO A 65 2.21 7.81 19.77
CA PRO A 65 2.32 8.91 18.82
C PRO A 65 1.29 8.76 17.70
N TYR A 66 0.98 9.86 17.04
CA TYR A 66 0.20 9.87 15.81
C TYR A 66 1.16 9.85 14.61
N ILE A 67 0.84 9.08 13.59
CA ILE A 67 1.62 9.03 12.34
C ILE A 67 0.70 9.16 11.14
N THR A 68 1.04 10.05 10.22
CA THR A 68 0.32 10.34 8.97
C THR A 68 0.96 9.64 7.78
N ARG A 69 0.30 9.65 6.61
CA ARG A 69 0.94 9.23 5.37
C ARG A 69 2.10 10.15 5.01
N GLN A 70 1.97 11.45 5.23
CA GLN A 70 3.02 12.43 4.97
C GLN A 70 4.31 12.08 5.72
N ASP A 71 4.23 11.71 6.99
CA ASP A 71 5.41 11.30 7.78
C ASP A 71 6.14 10.09 7.14
N VAL A 72 5.37 9.12 6.62
CA VAL A 72 5.94 7.95 5.95
C VAL A 72 6.54 8.32 4.59
N PHE A 73 5.91 9.21 3.83
CA PHE A 73 6.45 9.72 2.56
C PHE A 73 7.75 10.49 2.76
N ASP A 74 7.80 11.36 3.77
CA ASP A 74 9.01 12.13 4.10
C ASP A 74 10.16 11.20 4.48
N ARG A 75 9.86 10.05 5.11
CA ARG A 75 10.87 9.03 5.36
C ARG A 75 11.30 8.29 4.11
N ALA A 76 10.36 7.92 3.24
CA ALA A 76 10.61 7.17 2.02
C ALA A 76 11.57 7.89 1.06
N ARG A 77 11.49 9.22 0.99
CA ARG A 77 12.39 10.07 0.17
C ARG A 77 13.87 10.04 0.59
N ARG A 78 14.19 9.48 1.75
CA ARG A 78 15.53 9.50 2.36
C ARG A 78 16.06 8.09 2.62
N VAL A 79 15.64 7.11 1.82
CA VAL A 79 16.08 5.72 1.98
C VAL A 79 17.28 5.45 1.08
N GLU A 80 18.45 5.32 1.71
CA GLU A 80 19.71 5.05 1.00
C GLU A 80 20.41 3.79 1.54
N THR A 81 20.16 3.45 2.80
CA THR A 81 20.84 2.37 3.51
C THR A 81 19.86 1.29 4.03
N PRO A 82 20.36 0.11 4.42
CA PRO A 82 19.53 -0.93 5.03
C PRO A 82 18.84 -0.46 6.32
N SER A 83 19.51 0.39 7.11
CA SER A 83 18.92 0.99 8.31
C SER A 83 17.74 1.90 7.97
N ASP A 84 17.86 2.66 6.88
CA ASP A 84 16.78 3.54 6.43
C ASP A 84 15.55 2.76 5.99
N ALA A 85 15.76 1.64 5.29
CA ALA A 85 14.68 0.77 4.83
C ALA A 85 13.96 0.10 6.02
N VAL A 86 14.67 -0.25 7.09
CA VAL A 86 14.08 -0.75 8.34
C VAL A 86 13.22 0.33 9.01
N GLU A 87 13.69 1.58 9.03
CA GLU A 87 12.93 2.68 9.62
C GLU A 87 11.68 3.01 8.80
N LEU A 88 11.78 3.07 7.46
CA LEU A 88 10.62 3.18 6.57
C LEU A 88 9.63 2.04 6.83
N PHE A 89 10.12 0.81 6.95
CA PHE A 89 9.28 -0.35 7.25
C PHE A 89 8.55 -0.18 8.59
N LEU A 90 9.25 0.24 9.65
CA LEU A 90 8.65 0.50 10.95
C LEU A 90 7.53 1.55 10.83
N LEU A 91 7.79 2.70 10.20
CA LEU A 91 6.80 3.78 10.09
C LEU A 91 5.58 3.34 9.26
N MET A 92 5.78 2.71 8.11
CA MET A 92 4.69 2.16 7.29
C MET A 92 3.89 1.11 8.07
N ALA A 93 4.56 0.20 8.77
CA ALA A 93 3.90 -0.85 9.52
C ALA A 93 3.17 -0.31 10.75
N ALA A 94 3.73 0.69 11.43
CA ALA A 94 3.09 1.42 12.51
C ALA A 94 1.79 2.08 12.03
N TRP A 95 1.85 2.80 10.91
CA TRP A 95 0.68 3.39 10.26
C TRP A 95 -0.38 2.33 9.91
N GLY A 96 0.02 1.20 9.31
CA GLY A 96 -0.90 0.14 8.89
C GLY A 96 -1.47 -0.75 10.01
N THR A 97 -0.77 -0.89 11.14
CA THR A 97 -1.18 -1.74 12.26
C THR A 97 -1.88 -0.98 13.38
N GLY A 98 -1.56 0.31 13.56
CA GLY A 98 -1.97 1.13 14.69
C GLY A 98 -1.54 0.50 16.01
N THR A 99 -2.48 0.31 16.92
CA THR A 99 -2.23 -0.23 18.28
C THR A 99 -2.49 -1.73 18.41
N LYS A 100 -2.84 -2.43 17.32
CA LYS A 100 -3.30 -3.84 17.38
C LYS A 100 -2.12 -4.81 17.57
N ALA A 101 -1.90 -5.26 18.81
CA ALA A 101 -0.78 -6.12 19.20
C ALA A 101 -0.61 -7.39 18.33
N ARG A 102 -1.70 -8.06 17.93
CA ARG A 102 -1.63 -9.25 17.05
C ARG A 102 -1.13 -8.90 15.65
N SER A 103 -1.54 -7.75 15.11
CA SER A 103 -1.07 -7.28 13.81
C SER A 103 0.40 -6.87 13.90
N ILE A 104 0.78 -6.14 14.94
CA ILE A 104 2.19 -5.76 15.22
C ILE A 104 3.05 -7.03 15.32
N ALA A 105 2.63 -8.04 16.09
CA ALA A 105 3.39 -9.28 16.24
C ALA A 105 3.68 -9.99 14.92
N ARG A 106 2.71 -10.04 14.01
CA ARG A 106 2.89 -10.64 12.69
C ARG A 106 3.85 -9.82 11.83
N VAL A 107 3.65 -8.51 11.76
CA VAL A 107 4.44 -7.66 10.87
C VAL A 107 5.87 -7.49 11.39
N ALA A 108 6.07 -7.33 12.70
CA ALA A 108 7.40 -7.26 13.31
C ALA A 108 8.25 -8.52 13.08
N SER A 109 7.62 -9.70 12.90
CA SER A 109 8.35 -10.94 12.57
C SER A 109 9.09 -10.89 11.22
N VAL A 110 8.81 -9.89 10.38
CA VAL A 110 9.60 -9.58 9.19
C VAL A 110 11.05 -9.27 9.56
N LEU A 111 11.26 -8.47 10.60
CA LEU A 111 12.58 -7.98 11.01
C LEU A 111 13.47 -9.09 11.62
N HIS A 112 12.87 -10.21 12.03
CA HIS A 112 13.57 -11.37 12.56
C HIS A 112 14.06 -12.34 11.47
N GLN A 113 13.84 -12.01 10.20
CA GLN A 113 14.33 -12.83 9.09
C GLN A 113 15.80 -12.52 8.80
N ASP A 114 16.51 -13.54 8.33
CA ASP A 114 17.87 -13.39 7.85
C ASP A 114 17.94 -12.32 6.75
N ARG A 115 18.87 -11.38 6.93
CA ARG A 115 19.12 -10.24 6.04
C ARG A 115 17.88 -9.38 5.76
N ALA A 116 16.99 -9.24 6.75
CA ALA A 116 15.79 -8.42 6.61
C ALA A 116 16.09 -6.97 6.18
N PRO A 117 17.09 -6.26 6.74
CA PRO A 117 17.41 -4.90 6.31
C PRO A 117 17.81 -4.82 4.83
N GLU A 118 18.66 -5.72 4.34
CA GLU A 118 19.11 -5.74 2.95
C GLU A 118 17.97 -6.09 2.00
N LYS A 119 17.10 -7.03 2.39
CA LYS A 119 15.90 -7.39 1.60
C LYS A 119 14.91 -6.24 1.51
N LEU A 120 14.72 -5.49 2.59
CA LEU A 120 13.88 -4.30 2.58
C LEU A 120 14.48 -3.24 1.65
N LEU A 121 15.78 -2.93 1.76
CA LEU A 121 16.42 -1.95 0.87
C LEU A 121 16.32 -2.38 -0.60
N SER A 122 16.66 -3.62 -0.92
CA SER A 122 16.59 -4.13 -2.29
C SER A 122 15.15 -4.11 -2.84
N SER A 123 14.16 -4.45 -1.99
CA SER A 123 12.75 -4.35 -2.35
C SER A 123 12.31 -2.90 -2.61
N HIS A 124 12.77 -1.94 -1.79
CA HIS A 124 12.51 -0.52 -1.98
C HIS A 124 13.08 -0.02 -3.33
N GLN A 125 14.33 -0.35 -3.63
CA GLN A 125 14.98 0.01 -4.90
C GLN A 125 14.25 -0.61 -6.10
N ALA A 126 13.89 -1.89 -6.02
CA ALA A 126 13.14 -2.56 -7.07
C ALA A 126 11.75 -1.95 -7.32
N VAL A 127 11.12 -1.38 -6.29
CA VAL A 127 9.86 -0.62 -6.44
C VAL A 127 10.09 0.69 -7.18
N LEU A 128 11.18 1.40 -6.89
CA LEU A 128 11.51 2.67 -7.55
C LEU A 128 11.87 2.51 -9.04
N GLU A 129 12.48 1.39 -9.40
CA GLU A 129 12.92 1.09 -10.77
C GLU A 129 11.83 0.44 -11.64
N GLY A 130 10.71 0.01 -11.03
CA GLY A 130 9.83 -0.98 -11.62
C GLY A 130 8.35 -0.63 -11.63
N ASP A 131 7.57 -1.51 -12.27
CA ASP A 131 6.11 -1.49 -12.24
C ASP A 131 5.59 -2.03 -10.89
N ALA A 132 4.58 -1.37 -10.32
CA ALA A 132 3.89 -1.77 -9.11
C ALA A 132 3.39 -3.22 -9.15
N VAL A 133 2.91 -3.71 -10.31
CA VAL A 133 2.42 -5.10 -10.45
C VAL A 133 3.57 -6.09 -10.37
N GLU A 134 4.72 -5.77 -10.98
CA GLU A 134 5.92 -6.59 -10.92
C GLU A 134 6.51 -6.60 -9.51
N ALA A 135 6.57 -5.44 -8.83
CA ALA A 135 6.99 -5.37 -7.43
C ALA A 135 6.08 -6.24 -6.52
N TYR A 136 4.77 -6.20 -6.74
CA TYR A 136 3.84 -7.09 -6.06
C TYR A 136 4.15 -8.56 -6.34
N ARG A 137 4.38 -8.93 -7.60
CA ARG A 137 4.71 -10.31 -8.00
C ARG A 137 5.96 -10.81 -7.29
N ARG A 138 7.02 -10.01 -7.20
CA ARG A 138 8.28 -10.35 -6.52
C ARG A 138 8.08 -10.62 -5.03
N LEU A 139 7.28 -9.79 -4.36
CA LEU A 139 6.91 -9.96 -2.95
C LEU A 139 5.99 -11.18 -2.72
N TYR A 140 5.11 -11.48 -3.68
CA TYR A 140 4.15 -12.58 -3.60
C TYR A 140 4.77 -13.96 -3.89
N SER A 141 5.68 -14.04 -4.87
CA SER A 141 6.26 -15.29 -5.35
C SER A 141 7.33 -15.83 -4.40
N ARG A 142 7.32 -17.14 -4.15
CA ARG A 142 8.30 -17.82 -3.28
C ARG A 142 9.74 -17.78 -3.81
N ASP A 143 9.90 -17.54 -5.11
CA ASP A 143 11.16 -17.78 -5.84
C ASP A 143 12.02 -16.52 -6.03
N HIS A 144 11.56 -15.36 -5.55
CA HIS A 144 12.29 -14.10 -5.68
C HIS A 144 12.50 -13.46 -4.30
N ASP A 145 11.57 -12.62 -3.86
CA ASP A 145 11.78 -11.69 -2.74
C ASP A 145 10.72 -11.86 -1.66
N ARG A 146 10.15 -13.07 -1.51
CA ARG A 146 9.10 -13.29 -0.51
C ARG A 146 9.62 -13.04 0.89
N ILE A 147 9.15 -11.96 1.47
CA ILE A 147 9.32 -11.67 2.90
C ILE A 147 8.22 -12.42 3.65
N LYS A 148 8.59 -13.44 4.42
CA LYS A 148 7.63 -14.25 5.19
C LYS A 148 6.85 -13.35 6.17
N HIS A 149 5.59 -13.69 6.46
CA HIS A 149 4.71 -12.94 7.37
C HIS A 149 4.35 -11.50 6.95
N PHE A 150 4.91 -11.03 5.86
CA PHE A 150 4.52 -9.80 5.18
C PHE A 150 3.40 -10.18 4.21
N GLY A 151 2.15 -9.86 4.57
CA GLY A 151 0.98 -10.28 3.78
C GLY A 151 0.66 -9.30 2.64
N PRO A 152 -0.20 -9.70 1.68
CA PRO A 152 -0.65 -8.87 0.56
C PRO A 152 -1.00 -7.41 0.90
N ALA A 153 -1.77 -7.17 1.97
CA ALA A 153 -2.16 -5.81 2.37
C ALA A 153 -0.99 -4.91 2.80
N PHE A 154 0.10 -5.53 3.31
CA PHE A 154 1.31 -4.82 3.68
C PHE A 154 2.29 -4.72 2.50
N PHE A 155 2.29 -5.68 1.56
CA PHE A 155 2.99 -5.53 0.28
C PHE A 155 2.54 -4.27 -0.44
N THR A 156 1.23 -4.07 -0.59
CA THR A 156 0.73 -2.89 -1.30
C THR A 156 1.05 -1.59 -0.57
N LYS A 157 1.07 -1.59 0.78
CA LYS A 157 1.51 -0.43 1.57
C LYS A 157 2.99 -0.15 1.33
N TRP A 158 3.83 -1.17 1.38
CA TRP A 158 5.26 -1.04 1.10
C TRP A 158 5.54 -0.46 -0.27
N ILE A 159 4.90 -1.00 -1.31
CA ILE A 159 5.04 -0.53 -2.70
C ILE A 159 4.54 0.92 -2.80
N TYR A 160 3.35 1.21 -2.26
CA TYR A 160 2.74 2.55 -2.27
C TYR A 160 3.64 3.61 -1.65
N PHE A 161 4.15 3.36 -0.44
CA PHE A 161 5.01 4.34 0.25
C PHE A 161 6.40 4.43 -0.35
N SER A 162 6.94 3.34 -0.89
CA SER A 162 8.27 3.34 -1.53
C SER A 162 8.30 4.16 -2.82
N ALA A 163 7.25 4.10 -3.64
CA ALA A 163 7.18 4.78 -4.94
C ALA A 163 6.37 6.09 -4.93
N TYR A 164 5.99 6.60 -3.75
CA TYR A 164 5.16 7.80 -3.66
C TYR A 164 5.83 9.02 -4.32
N ASP A 165 5.04 9.85 -5.01
CA ASP A 165 5.46 11.00 -5.85
C ASP A 165 6.40 10.66 -7.03
N THR A 166 6.77 9.39 -7.22
CA THR A 166 7.59 8.96 -8.39
C THR A 166 6.76 8.27 -9.48
N TRP A 167 5.49 7.94 -9.21
CA TRP A 167 4.65 7.15 -10.10
C TRP A 167 4.17 7.90 -11.36
N ASP A 168 4.12 9.24 -11.35
CA ASP A 168 3.68 10.03 -12.53
C ASP A 168 4.72 10.02 -13.65
N SER A 169 5.94 9.54 -13.34
CA SER A 169 7.03 9.39 -14.31
C SER A 169 6.99 8.06 -15.08
N HIS A 170 6.09 7.13 -14.71
CA HIS A 170 6.02 5.79 -15.28
C HIS A 170 4.73 5.57 -16.08
N PRO A 171 4.78 4.85 -17.22
CA PRO A 171 3.59 4.53 -18.01
C PRO A 171 2.69 3.46 -17.36
N ALA A 172 3.17 2.80 -16.30
CA ALA A 172 2.41 1.81 -15.54
C ALA A 172 1.46 2.49 -14.53
N PRO A 173 0.36 1.84 -14.11
CA PRO A 173 -0.51 2.39 -13.09
C PRO A 173 0.24 2.67 -11.78
N ALA A 174 -0.05 3.83 -11.16
CA ALA A 174 0.49 4.16 -9.85
C ALA A 174 0.18 3.06 -8.82
N PRO A 175 1.13 2.70 -7.94
CA PRO A 175 0.86 1.76 -6.87
C PRO A 175 -0.20 2.33 -5.95
N LEU A 176 -1.14 1.49 -5.52
CA LEU A 176 -2.20 1.83 -4.57
C LEU A 176 -2.28 0.77 -3.47
N ILE A 177 -2.82 1.14 -2.33
CA ILE A 177 -3.02 0.22 -1.20
C ILE A 177 -4.29 -0.59 -1.42
N LEU A 178 -4.15 -1.92 -1.49
CA LEU A 178 -5.28 -2.84 -1.40
C LEU A 178 -5.29 -3.48 -0.03
N ASP A 179 -6.22 -3.07 0.82
CA ASP A 179 -6.44 -3.71 2.12
C ASP A 179 -7.89 -4.11 2.33
N LYS A 180 -8.16 -4.65 3.53
CA LYS A 180 -9.49 -5.16 3.88
C LYS A 180 -10.59 -4.12 3.64
N ARG A 181 -10.37 -2.84 3.99
CA ARG A 181 -11.41 -1.81 3.86
C ARG A 181 -11.67 -1.47 2.40
N VAL A 182 -10.60 -1.29 1.63
CA VAL A 182 -10.70 -1.06 0.18
C VAL A 182 -11.41 -2.23 -0.50
N ALA A 183 -11.01 -3.47 -0.18
CA ALA A 183 -11.65 -4.66 -0.73
C ALA A 183 -13.13 -4.80 -0.33
N GLU A 184 -13.47 -4.52 0.94
CA GLU A 184 -14.87 -4.48 1.40
C GLU A 184 -15.69 -3.45 0.63
N SER A 185 -15.14 -2.25 0.41
CA SER A 185 -15.80 -1.21 -0.37
C SER A 185 -16.06 -1.60 -1.82
N LEU A 186 -15.19 -2.42 -2.41
CA LEU A 186 -15.32 -2.98 -3.76
C LEU A 186 -16.22 -4.24 -3.81
N GLY A 187 -16.62 -4.79 -2.68
CA GLY A 187 -17.32 -6.08 -2.60
C GLY A 187 -16.44 -7.28 -2.98
N TRP A 188 -15.12 -7.16 -2.80
CA TRP A 188 -14.12 -8.16 -3.15
C TRP A 188 -13.74 -9.05 -1.95
N PRO A 189 -13.10 -10.22 -2.18
CA PRO A 189 -12.46 -10.97 -1.11
C PRO A 189 -11.51 -10.08 -0.30
N THR A 190 -11.48 -10.24 1.02
CA THR A 190 -10.75 -9.33 1.92
C THR A 190 -9.30 -9.74 2.19
N HIS A 191 -8.83 -10.81 1.55
CA HIS A 191 -7.46 -11.32 1.66
C HIS A 191 -7.10 -12.22 0.47
N GLY A 192 -5.83 -12.57 0.34
CA GLY A 192 -5.36 -13.58 -0.62
C GLY A 192 -5.35 -13.12 -2.07
N TRP A 193 -5.28 -11.81 -2.32
CA TRP A 193 -5.18 -11.25 -3.66
C TRP A 193 -3.94 -11.78 -4.38
N SER A 194 -4.10 -12.20 -5.63
CA SER A 194 -3.00 -12.55 -6.51
C SER A 194 -2.41 -11.31 -7.17
N THR A 195 -1.27 -11.44 -7.83
CA THR A 195 -0.70 -10.38 -8.70
C THR A 195 -1.71 -9.89 -9.73
N ASP A 196 -2.43 -10.80 -10.40
CA ASP A 196 -3.48 -10.44 -11.36
C ASP A 196 -4.63 -9.66 -10.71
N THR A 197 -5.04 -10.04 -9.49
CA THR A 197 -6.07 -9.30 -8.74
C THR A 197 -5.59 -7.89 -8.40
N TYR A 198 -4.32 -7.73 -8.02
CA TYR A 198 -3.74 -6.42 -7.75
C TYR A 198 -3.69 -5.55 -9.01
N GLY A 199 -3.25 -6.09 -10.16
CA GLY A 199 -3.26 -5.36 -11.43
C GLY A 199 -4.68 -4.91 -11.85
N LYS A 200 -5.68 -5.78 -11.68
CA LYS A 200 -7.10 -5.43 -11.91
C LYS A 200 -7.57 -4.29 -11.00
N TYR A 201 -7.14 -4.27 -9.74
CA TYR A 201 -7.45 -3.19 -8.81
C TYR A 201 -6.88 -1.84 -9.27
N LEU A 202 -5.61 -1.80 -9.69
CA LEU A 202 -4.99 -0.54 -10.17
C LEU A 202 -5.68 0.01 -11.42
N ASN A 203 -6.02 -0.88 -12.37
CA ASN A 203 -6.77 -0.50 -13.58
C ASN A 203 -8.18 -0.01 -13.24
N LEU A 204 -8.86 -0.65 -12.28
CA LEU A 204 -10.17 -0.20 -11.81
C LEU A 204 -10.09 1.19 -11.18
N ALA A 205 -9.11 1.44 -10.30
CA ALA A 205 -8.94 2.75 -9.68
C ALA A 205 -8.69 3.86 -10.72
N THR A 206 -7.91 3.55 -11.77
CA THR A 206 -7.68 4.45 -12.91
C THR A 206 -8.98 4.78 -13.65
N ALA A 207 -9.78 3.76 -13.99
CA ALA A 207 -11.07 3.95 -14.65
C ALA A 207 -12.08 4.73 -13.79
N VAL A 208 -12.07 4.51 -12.46
CA VAL A 208 -12.92 5.25 -11.52
C VAL A 208 -12.49 6.71 -11.40
N ARG A 209 -11.18 6.99 -11.34
CA ARG A 209 -10.66 8.36 -11.40
C ARG A 209 -11.19 9.08 -12.64
N ASP A 210 -11.04 8.48 -13.82
CA ASP A 210 -11.48 9.12 -15.07
C ASP A 210 -12.96 9.45 -15.12
N ALA A 211 -13.79 8.63 -14.46
CA ALA A 211 -15.23 8.82 -14.44
C ALA A 211 -15.72 9.76 -13.32
N TRP A 212 -15.11 9.73 -12.13
CA TRP A 212 -15.63 10.41 -10.94
C TRP A 212 -14.80 11.62 -10.49
N ALA A 213 -13.49 11.58 -10.69
CA ALA A 213 -12.56 12.62 -10.25
C ALA A 213 -11.51 12.90 -11.34
N PRO A 214 -11.94 13.33 -12.54
CA PRO A 214 -11.03 13.52 -13.67
C PRO A 214 -9.99 14.59 -13.32
N GLY A 215 -8.71 14.29 -13.59
CA GLY A 215 -7.58 15.15 -13.28
C GLY A 215 -6.97 14.96 -11.89
N GLU A 216 -7.63 14.21 -11.00
CA GLU A 216 -7.09 13.89 -9.67
C GLU A 216 -6.11 12.71 -9.70
N ALA A 217 -5.25 12.61 -8.68
CA ALA A 217 -4.37 11.45 -8.51
C ALA A 217 -5.16 10.18 -8.13
N THR A 218 -4.74 9.00 -8.59
CA THR A 218 -5.47 7.74 -8.34
C THR A 218 -5.53 7.34 -6.87
N HIS A 219 -4.63 7.86 -6.02
CA HIS A 219 -4.68 7.63 -4.57
C HIS A 219 -5.89 8.31 -3.89
N ILE A 220 -6.54 9.30 -4.53
CA ILE A 220 -7.80 9.89 -4.09
C ILE A 220 -8.89 8.81 -4.10
N ILE A 221 -8.84 7.92 -5.10
CA ILE A 221 -9.79 6.81 -5.26
C ILE A 221 -9.55 5.75 -4.21
N GLU A 222 -8.29 5.38 -3.96
CA GLU A 222 -7.93 4.49 -2.85
C GLU A 222 -8.46 5.04 -1.52
N TYR A 223 -8.28 6.33 -1.27
CA TYR A 223 -8.64 6.94 0.00
C TYR A 223 -10.17 7.01 0.16
N ALA A 224 -10.88 7.36 -0.91
CA ALA A 224 -12.34 7.32 -0.93
C ALA A 224 -12.88 5.91 -0.69
N LEU A 225 -12.24 4.87 -1.24
CA LEU A 225 -12.60 3.47 -1.00
C LEU A 225 -12.25 3.00 0.43
N PHE A 226 -11.19 3.53 1.03
CA PHE A 226 -10.77 3.18 2.38
C PHE A 226 -11.69 3.77 3.47
N ARG A 227 -12.24 4.97 3.23
CA ARG A 227 -13.05 5.67 4.23
C ARG A 227 -14.30 4.86 4.60
N PRO A 228 -14.69 4.84 5.88
CA PRO A 228 -15.97 4.26 6.28
C PRO A 228 -17.09 4.93 5.50
N ARG A 229 -18.05 4.16 5.00
CA ARG A 229 -19.28 4.72 4.42
C ARG A 229 -20.03 5.43 5.55
N GLU A 230 -20.30 6.72 5.39
CA GLU A 230 -21.35 7.38 6.18
C GLU A 230 -22.67 6.72 5.78
N LEU A 231 -23.31 6.04 6.74
CA LEU A 231 -24.63 5.45 6.59
C LEU A 231 -25.71 6.51 6.77
#